data_AF-A0A8H9G5E0-F1
#
_entry.id   AF-A0A8H9G5E0-F1
#
_cell.length_a   1.000
_cell.length_b   1.000
_cell.length_c   1.000
_cell.angle_alpha   90.00
_cell.angle_beta   90.00
_cell.angle_gamma   90.00
#
_symmetry.space_group_name_H-M   'P 1'
#
loop_
_entity.id
_entity.type
_entity.pdbx_description
1 polymer ?
#
loop_
_entity_poly.entity_id
_entity_poly.type
_entity_poly.pdbx_seq_one_letter_code
_entity_poly.pdbx_strand_id
1 'polypeptide(L)'
;MLIDLLKMLIAHILGDFVFQPKSWVDKRKTQIQYLFYHVAVHAGLLILFFINDLAGKWQIILFLTAAHLAIDSLKIGWEQRWPSNPVRIFLIDQALHIASIFAVYYFNNQSSFQELIGSISWNKFLLFAIAILLIVFVIPIIIRVFFSKWNKEVEFNSKRKETLFDAGTIIGILERAMILGFVLLDLNEGIGFLLAAKSIFRFGDLTNAKDTKFTEYVLIGTLLSFGLGMFVAFSLKYLLTII
;
A
#
# COMPACT_ATOMS: atom_id res chain seq x y z
N MET A 1 -2.32 -10.79 24.85
CA MET A 1 -2.31 -9.34 24.58
C MET A 1 -1.93 -9.07 23.12
N LEU A 2 -0.66 -8.94 22.71
CA LEU A 2 -0.34 -8.74 21.27
C LEU A 2 -0.83 -9.91 20.38
N ILE A 3 -0.75 -11.14 20.87
CA ILE A 3 -1.25 -12.32 20.15
C ILE A 3 -2.74 -12.22 19.79
N ASP A 4 -3.54 -11.52 20.59
CA ASP A 4 -4.98 -11.35 20.33
C ASP A 4 -5.19 -10.42 19.14
N LEU A 5 -4.41 -9.33 19.04
CA LEU A 5 -4.40 -8.46 17.86
C LEU A 5 -4.01 -9.25 16.60
N LEU A 6 -2.95 -10.07 16.69
CA LEU A 6 -2.50 -10.89 15.55
C LEU A 6 -3.56 -11.92 15.14
N LYS A 7 -4.24 -12.57 16.09
CA LYS A 7 -5.37 -13.49 15.82
C LYS A 7 -6.53 -12.80 15.10
N MET A 8 -6.90 -11.59 15.52
CA MET A 8 -7.95 -10.82 14.86
C MET A 8 -7.53 -10.39 13.44
N LEU A 9 -6.29 -9.94 13.27
CA LEU A 9 -5.75 -9.55 11.96
C LEU A 9 -5.67 -10.73 10.98
N ILE A 10 -5.17 -11.89 11.43
CA ILE A 10 -5.07 -13.06 10.55
C ILE A 10 -6.46 -13.62 10.20
N ALA A 11 -7.42 -13.61 11.14
CA ALA A 11 -8.80 -13.98 10.86
C ALA A 11 -9.41 -13.09 9.77
N HIS A 12 -9.22 -11.76 9.88
CA HIS A 12 -9.65 -10.80 8.88
C HIS A 12 -9.02 -11.06 7.50
N ILE A 13 -7.69 -11.19 7.45
CA ILE A 13 -6.95 -11.41 6.20
C ILE A 13 -7.40 -12.71 5.53
N LEU A 14 -7.54 -13.80 6.30
CA LEU A 14 -8.02 -15.07 5.79
C LEU A 14 -9.46 -14.96 5.28
N GLY A 15 -10.35 -14.31 6.03
CA GLY A 15 -11.76 -14.16 5.65
C GLY A 15 -11.95 -13.35 4.37
N ASP A 16 -11.31 -12.19 4.25
CA ASP A 16 -11.50 -11.26 3.13
C ASP A 16 -10.72 -11.65 1.86
N PHE A 17 -9.50 -12.17 2.00
CA PHE A 17 -8.61 -12.37 0.85
C PHE A 17 -8.43 -13.83 0.44
N VAL A 18 -8.59 -14.77 1.37
CA VAL A 18 -8.37 -16.21 1.10
C VAL A 18 -9.69 -16.95 0.94
N PHE A 19 -10.65 -16.69 1.83
CA PHE A 19 -11.92 -17.42 1.91
C PHE A 19 -13.14 -16.63 1.42
N GLN A 20 -12.93 -15.54 0.67
CA GLN A 20 -13.99 -14.82 -0.04
C GLN A 20 -13.89 -15.07 -1.56
N PRO A 21 -14.58 -16.08 -2.12
CA PRO A 21 -14.60 -16.33 -3.56
C PRO A 21 -15.18 -15.14 -4.33
N LYS A 22 -14.61 -14.84 -5.51
CA LYS A 22 -15.16 -13.81 -6.43
C LYS A 22 -16.65 -14.00 -6.73
N SER A 23 -17.11 -15.25 -6.83
CA SER A 23 -18.52 -15.56 -7.07
C SER A 23 -19.44 -15.06 -5.94
N TRP A 24 -18.97 -15.02 -4.69
CA TRP A 24 -19.74 -14.46 -3.56
C TRP A 24 -19.77 -12.94 -3.63
N VAL A 25 -18.65 -12.31 -3.99
CA VAL A 25 -18.52 -10.86 -4.20
C VAL A 25 -19.50 -10.34 -5.25
N ASP A 26 -19.69 -11.09 -6.34
CA ASP A 26 -20.62 -10.70 -7.40
C ASP A 26 -22.07 -10.92 -6.98
N LYS A 27 -22.37 -12.09 -6.38
CA LYS A 27 -23.74 -12.47 -6.04
C LYS A 27 -24.30 -11.73 -4.83
N ARG A 28 -23.47 -11.26 -3.88
CA ARG A 28 -23.94 -10.50 -2.70
C ARG A 28 -24.64 -9.19 -3.06
N LYS A 29 -24.43 -8.66 -4.29
CA LYS A 29 -25.08 -7.44 -4.78
C LYS A 29 -26.59 -7.62 -5.01
N THR A 30 -27.04 -8.85 -5.24
CA THR A 30 -28.45 -9.17 -5.50
C THR A 30 -29.02 -10.20 -4.51
N GLN A 31 -28.17 -11.01 -3.89
CA GLN A 31 -28.57 -12.10 -3.00
C GLN A 31 -27.82 -12.01 -1.67
N ILE A 32 -28.52 -11.55 -0.62
CA ILE A 32 -27.96 -11.30 0.71
C ILE A 32 -27.33 -12.53 1.37
N GLN A 33 -27.74 -13.74 0.99
CA GLN A 33 -27.19 -14.99 1.53
C GLN A 33 -25.66 -15.10 1.38
N TYR A 34 -25.08 -14.57 0.30
CA TYR A 34 -23.62 -14.61 0.09
C TYR A 34 -22.87 -13.67 1.03
N LEU A 35 -23.50 -12.58 1.49
CA LEU A 35 -22.96 -11.75 2.56
C LEU A 35 -22.95 -12.53 3.87
N PHE A 36 -24.04 -13.23 4.20
CA PHE A 36 -24.10 -14.05 5.42
C PHE A 36 -23.10 -15.22 5.41
N TYR A 37 -22.88 -15.88 4.27
CA TYR A 37 -21.82 -16.89 4.16
C TYR A 37 -20.44 -16.32 4.44
N HIS A 38 -20.15 -15.13 3.91
CA HIS A 38 -18.88 -14.47 4.16
C HIS A 38 -18.71 -14.07 5.65
N VAL A 39 -19.74 -13.48 6.25
CA VAL A 39 -19.73 -13.13 7.68
C VAL A 39 -19.62 -14.38 8.56
N ALA A 40 -20.24 -15.50 8.17
CA ALA A 40 -20.12 -16.77 8.88
C ALA A 40 -18.69 -17.34 8.82
N VAL A 41 -17.97 -17.14 7.71
CA VAL A 41 -16.54 -17.49 7.62
C VAL A 41 -15.73 -16.68 8.63
N HIS A 42 -15.95 -15.36 8.71
CA HIS A 42 -15.27 -14.51 9.71
C HIS A 42 -15.57 -14.92 11.14
N ALA A 43 -16.83 -15.18 11.47
CA ALA A 43 -17.23 -15.70 12.77
C ALA A 43 -16.54 -17.04 13.09
N GLY A 44 -16.53 -17.97 12.12
CA GLY A 44 -15.90 -19.28 12.26
C GLY A 44 -14.39 -19.19 12.48
N LEU A 45 -13.70 -18.32 11.74
CA LEU A 45 -12.26 -18.07 11.93
C LEU A 45 -11.97 -17.47 13.31
N LEU A 46 -12.76 -16.49 13.75
CA LEU A 46 -12.60 -15.90 15.08
C LEU A 46 -12.84 -16.95 16.18
N ILE A 47 -13.88 -17.78 16.06
CA ILE A 47 -14.11 -18.90 16.99
C ILE A 47 -12.92 -19.86 17.00
N LEU A 48 -12.40 -20.23 15.83
CA LEU A 48 -11.24 -21.12 15.72
C LEU A 48 -10.00 -20.55 16.43
N PHE A 49 -9.65 -19.28 16.19
CA PHE A 49 -8.47 -18.66 16.79
C PHE A 49 -8.62 -18.36 18.29
N PHE A 50 -9.84 -18.20 18.77
CA PHE A 50 -10.16 -17.94 20.18
C PHE A 50 -10.76 -19.16 20.91
N ILE A 51 -10.69 -20.37 20.33
CA ILE A 51 -11.36 -21.56 20.86
C ILE A 51 -11.01 -21.87 22.32
N ASN A 52 -9.74 -21.67 22.69
CA ASN A 52 -9.25 -21.92 24.06
C ASN A 52 -9.62 -20.80 25.06
N ASP A 53 -10.01 -19.62 24.59
CA ASP A 53 -10.31 -18.44 25.40
C ASP A 53 -11.79 -18.01 25.28
N LEU A 54 -12.64 -18.86 24.70
CA LEU A 54 -13.97 -18.47 24.20
C LEU A 54 -14.86 -17.87 25.30
N ALA A 55 -14.84 -18.46 26.50
CA ALA A 55 -15.64 -18.01 27.63
C ALA A 55 -15.31 -16.57 28.07
N GLY A 56 -14.05 -16.15 27.96
CA GLY A 56 -13.60 -14.81 28.35
C GLY A 56 -13.60 -13.78 27.22
N LYS A 57 -13.69 -14.23 25.96
CA LYS A 57 -13.49 -13.38 24.77
C LYS A 57 -14.62 -13.45 23.74
N TRP A 58 -15.77 -14.06 24.06
CA TRP A 58 -16.89 -14.18 23.12
C TRP A 58 -17.41 -12.81 22.63
N GLN A 59 -17.27 -11.75 23.45
CA GLN A 59 -17.67 -10.38 23.08
C GLN A 59 -16.84 -9.85 21.90
N ILE A 60 -15.56 -10.22 21.80
CA ILE A 60 -14.68 -9.87 20.67
C ILE A 60 -15.25 -10.45 19.38
N ILE A 61 -15.63 -11.72 19.41
CA ILE A 61 -16.19 -12.44 18.25
C ILE A 61 -17.50 -11.79 17.83
N LEU A 62 -18.41 -11.55 18.78
CA LEU A 62 -19.70 -10.94 18.50
C LEU A 62 -19.55 -9.55 17.89
N PHE A 63 -18.73 -8.69 18.50
CA PHE A 63 -18.53 -7.33 18.02
C PHE A 63 -17.90 -7.30 16.63
N LEU A 64 -16.81 -8.05 16.41
CA LEU A 64 -16.14 -8.04 15.10
C LEU A 64 -17.01 -8.63 14.00
N THR A 65 -17.77 -9.70 14.29
CA THR A 65 -18.72 -10.26 13.34
C THR A 65 -19.81 -9.25 12.97
N ALA A 66 -20.35 -8.52 13.96
CA ALA A 66 -21.35 -7.49 13.73
C ALA A 66 -20.80 -6.28 12.98
N ALA A 67 -19.59 -5.83 13.34
CA ALA A 67 -18.89 -4.76 12.65
C ALA A 67 -18.62 -5.13 11.18
N HIS A 68 -18.17 -6.36 10.93
CA HIS A 68 -17.91 -6.86 9.58
C HIS A 68 -19.17 -6.83 8.72
N LEU A 69 -20.28 -7.36 9.25
CA LEU A 69 -21.58 -7.33 8.57
C LEU A 69 -22.02 -5.89 8.26
N ALA A 70 -21.84 -4.96 9.20
CA ALA A 70 -22.20 -3.56 9.00
C ALA A 70 -21.33 -2.88 7.93
N ILE A 71 -20.01 -3.04 8.00
CA ILE A 71 -19.06 -2.44 7.06
C ILE A 71 -19.29 -2.98 5.64
N ASP A 72 -19.43 -4.29 5.48
CA ASP A 72 -19.68 -4.89 4.16
C ASP A 72 -21.04 -4.48 3.58
N SER A 73 -22.07 -4.34 4.42
CA SER A 73 -23.37 -3.82 4.00
C SER A 73 -23.27 -2.37 3.49
N LEU A 74 -22.51 -1.52 4.20
CA LEU A 74 -22.24 -0.15 3.78
C LEU A 74 -21.46 -0.11 2.46
N LYS A 75 -20.45 -0.97 2.31
CA LYS A 75 -19.65 -1.12 1.10
C LYS A 75 -20.52 -1.47 -0.11
N ILE A 76 -21.42 -2.45 0.01
CA ILE A 76 -22.34 -2.84 -1.08
C ILE A 76 -23.21 -1.65 -1.49
N GLY A 77 -23.76 -0.91 -0.52
CA GLY A 77 -24.54 0.30 -0.79
C GLY A 77 -23.73 1.39 -1.51
N TRP A 78 -22.48 1.60 -1.10
CA TRP A 78 -21.57 2.55 -1.75
C TRP A 78 -21.16 2.13 -3.16
N GLU A 79 -20.87 0.85 -3.39
CA GLU A 79 -20.54 0.32 -4.72
C GLU A 79 -21.70 0.52 -5.71
N GLN A 80 -22.94 0.35 -5.27
CA GLN A 80 -24.13 0.58 -6.10
C GLN A 80 -24.36 2.06 -6.40
N ARG A 81 -24.08 2.96 -5.45
CA ARG A 81 -24.32 4.40 -5.58
C ARG A 81 -23.20 5.15 -6.33
N TRP A 82 -21.94 4.72 -6.19
CA TRP A 82 -20.75 5.39 -6.73
C TRP A 82 -19.75 4.42 -7.38
N PRO A 83 -20.07 3.82 -8.54
CA PRO A 83 -19.27 2.74 -9.15
C PRO A 83 -17.91 3.19 -9.72
N SER A 84 -17.64 4.49 -9.84
CA SER A 84 -16.50 5.02 -10.60
C SER A 84 -15.14 4.99 -9.87
N ASN A 85 -15.09 4.63 -8.58
CA ASN A 85 -13.84 4.64 -7.80
C ASN A 85 -13.65 3.37 -6.95
N PRO A 86 -13.49 2.19 -7.57
CA PRO A 86 -13.43 0.91 -6.85
C PRO A 86 -12.26 0.84 -5.87
N VAL A 87 -11.10 1.42 -6.22
CA VAL A 87 -9.92 1.46 -5.33
C VAL A 87 -10.21 2.25 -4.06
N ARG A 88 -10.88 3.41 -4.16
CA ARG A 88 -11.20 4.23 -2.98
C ARG A 88 -12.16 3.51 -2.05
N ILE A 89 -13.18 2.85 -2.60
CA ILE A 89 -14.16 2.08 -1.82
C ILE A 89 -13.45 0.92 -1.10
N PHE A 90 -12.59 0.19 -1.82
CA PHE A 90 -11.78 -0.88 -1.24
C PHE A 90 -10.86 -0.39 -0.11
N LEU A 91 -10.17 0.74 -0.28
CA LEU A 91 -9.30 1.28 0.76
C LEU A 91 -10.07 1.74 2.00
N ILE A 92 -11.22 2.38 1.83
CA ILE A 92 -12.07 2.81 2.96
C ILE A 92 -12.61 1.59 3.71
N ASP A 93 -13.07 0.58 2.98
CA ASP A 93 -13.55 -0.69 3.53
C ASP A 93 -12.49 -1.36 4.41
N GLN A 94 -11.27 -1.56 3.89
CA GLN A 94 -10.18 -2.16 4.67
C GLN A 94 -9.76 -1.29 5.86
N ALA A 95 -9.79 0.04 5.71
CA ALA A 95 -9.50 0.94 6.83
C ALA A 95 -10.54 0.83 7.95
N LEU A 96 -11.83 0.70 7.62
CA LEU A 96 -12.91 0.50 8.61
C LEU A 96 -12.77 -0.85 9.34
N HIS A 97 -12.46 -1.92 8.60
CA HIS A 97 -12.23 -3.24 9.20
C HIS A 97 -11.04 -3.23 10.16
N ILE A 98 -9.89 -2.71 9.72
CA ILE A 98 -8.70 -2.55 10.58
C ILE A 98 -9.02 -1.67 11.80
N ALA A 99 -9.72 -0.55 11.61
CA ALA A 99 -10.11 0.33 12.70
C ALA A 99 -10.99 -0.39 13.73
N SER A 100 -11.92 -1.25 13.29
CA SER A 100 -12.76 -2.04 14.18
C SER A 100 -11.95 -3.02 15.04
N ILE A 101 -10.93 -3.67 14.45
CA ILE A 101 -10.01 -4.56 15.16
C ILE A 101 -9.20 -3.79 16.21
N PHE A 102 -8.63 -2.65 15.84
CA PHE A 102 -7.88 -1.81 16.78
C PHE A 102 -8.77 -1.24 17.90
N ALA A 103 -10.03 -0.89 17.60
CA ALA A 103 -10.99 -0.44 18.61
C ALA A 103 -11.25 -1.55 19.63
N VAL A 104 -11.55 -2.78 19.17
CA VAL A 104 -11.74 -3.93 20.08
C VAL A 104 -10.48 -4.22 20.88
N TYR A 105 -9.32 -4.16 20.24
CA TYR A 105 -8.04 -4.36 20.92
C TYR A 105 -7.80 -3.32 22.02
N TYR A 106 -8.05 -2.05 21.74
CA TYR A 106 -7.94 -0.95 22.71
C TYR A 106 -8.82 -1.17 23.94
N PHE A 107 -10.10 -1.49 23.75
CA PHE A 107 -11.05 -1.67 24.86
C PHE A 107 -10.78 -2.93 25.70
N ASN A 108 -10.19 -3.98 25.11
CA ASN A 108 -9.91 -5.24 25.83
C ASN A 108 -8.48 -5.33 26.39
N ASN A 109 -7.53 -4.57 25.84
CA ASN A 109 -6.11 -4.67 26.18
C ASN A 109 -5.47 -3.27 26.33
N GLN A 110 -6.11 -2.39 27.10
CA GLN A 110 -5.70 -0.97 27.20
C GLN A 110 -4.23 -0.79 27.58
N SER A 111 -3.71 -1.54 28.55
CA SER A 111 -2.30 -1.45 28.96
C SER A 111 -1.33 -1.84 27.85
N SER A 112 -1.55 -2.96 27.16
CA SER A 112 -0.71 -3.34 26.00
C SER A 112 -0.92 -2.45 24.79
N PHE A 113 -2.08 -1.80 24.63
CA PHE A 113 -2.25 -0.78 23.61
C PHE A 113 -1.37 0.45 23.93
N GLN A 114 -1.36 0.90 25.18
CA GLN A 114 -0.51 2.01 25.61
C GLN A 114 0.98 1.66 25.49
N GLU A 115 1.38 0.43 25.82
CA GLU A 115 2.74 -0.05 25.61
C GLU A 115 3.12 -0.10 24.13
N LEU A 116 2.22 -0.61 23.27
CA LEU A 116 2.43 -0.63 21.81
C LEU A 116 2.64 0.78 21.26
N ILE A 117 1.77 1.74 21.59
CA ILE A 117 1.91 3.13 21.14
C ILE A 117 3.15 3.79 21.77
N GLY A 118 3.43 3.51 23.04
CA GLY A 118 4.61 4.02 23.75
C GLY A 118 5.93 3.50 23.18
N SER A 119 5.94 2.32 22.56
CA SER A 119 7.11 1.74 21.89
C SER A 119 7.46 2.41 20.54
N ILE A 120 6.58 3.24 20.00
CA ILE A 120 6.80 3.94 18.73
C ILE A 120 7.81 5.06 18.94
N SER A 121 8.98 4.94 18.31
CA SER A 121 9.92 6.06 18.21
C SER A 121 9.39 7.08 17.19
N TRP A 122 8.82 8.18 17.69
CA TRP A 122 8.29 9.26 16.85
C TRP A 122 9.34 9.86 15.91
N ASN A 123 10.60 9.96 16.35
CA ASN A 123 11.69 10.44 15.49
C ASN A 123 11.90 9.51 14.29
N LYS A 124 11.95 8.20 14.52
CA LYS A 124 12.08 7.20 13.44
C LYS A 124 10.86 7.24 12.54
N PHE A 125 9.65 7.32 13.08
CA PHE A 125 8.42 7.46 12.32
C PHE A 125 8.44 8.69 11.39
N LEU A 126 8.81 9.86 11.92
CA LEU A 126 8.90 11.09 11.14
C LEU A 126 9.98 11.01 10.07
N LEU A 127 11.13 10.39 10.35
CA LEU A 127 12.17 10.15 9.35
C LEU A 127 11.66 9.28 8.19
N PHE A 128 10.98 8.17 8.51
CA PHE A 128 10.33 7.32 7.49
C PHE A 128 9.29 8.10 6.69
N ALA A 129 8.44 8.90 7.36
CA ALA A 129 7.43 9.72 6.70
C ALA A 129 8.06 10.73 5.73
N ILE A 130 9.13 11.43 6.14
CA ILE A 130 9.88 12.36 5.29
C ILE A 130 10.46 11.62 4.08
N ALA A 131 11.11 10.47 4.27
CA ALA A 131 11.67 9.70 3.16
C ALA A 131 10.61 9.26 2.14
N ILE A 132 9.45 8.79 2.61
CA ILE A 132 8.32 8.42 1.75
C ILE A 132 7.78 9.65 1.00
N LEU A 133 7.60 10.79 1.67
CA LEU A 133 7.14 12.03 1.02
C LEU A 133 8.13 12.50 -0.05
N LEU A 134 9.43 12.41 0.21
CA LEU A 134 10.47 12.74 -0.76
C LEU A 134 10.38 11.83 -2.01
N ILE A 135 10.25 10.51 -1.80
CA ILE A 135 10.18 9.52 -2.88
C ILE A 135 8.90 9.63 -3.71
N VAL A 136 7.75 9.82 -3.06
CA VAL A 136 6.43 9.78 -3.70
C VAL A 136 6.09 11.10 -4.37
N PHE A 137 6.40 12.24 -3.75
CA PHE A 137 5.94 13.54 -4.21
C PHE A 137 7.09 14.44 -4.69
N VAL A 138 8.15 14.61 -3.89
CA VAL A 138 9.17 15.63 -4.17
C VAL A 138 10.05 15.25 -5.37
N ILE A 139 10.57 14.02 -5.43
CA ILE A 139 11.45 13.59 -6.53
C ILE A 139 10.74 13.64 -7.89
N PRO A 140 9.50 13.15 -8.08
CA PRO A 140 8.76 13.33 -9.32
C PRO A 140 8.63 14.79 -9.77
N ILE A 141 8.41 15.71 -8.81
CA ILE A 141 8.32 17.15 -9.10
C ILE A 141 9.70 17.68 -9.54
N ILE A 142 10.78 17.33 -8.83
CA ILE A 142 12.16 17.73 -9.21
C ILE A 142 12.48 17.28 -10.63
N ILE A 143 12.20 16.02 -10.97
CA ILE A 143 12.44 15.48 -12.31
C ILE A 143 11.64 16.27 -13.36
N ARG A 144 10.35 16.52 -13.10
CA ARG A 144 9.49 17.29 -14.01
C ARG A 144 10.01 18.71 -14.23
N VAL A 145 10.46 19.37 -13.17
CA VAL A 145 11.05 20.72 -13.26
C VAL A 145 12.38 20.69 -14.00
N PHE A 146 13.26 19.71 -13.70
CA PHE A 146 14.56 19.55 -14.36
C PHE A 146 14.41 19.44 -15.89
N PHE A 147 13.42 18.67 -16.34
CA PHE A 147 13.17 18.46 -17.78
C PHE A 147 12.23 19.48 -18.43
N SER A 148 11.62 20.39 -17.66
CA SER A 148 10.71 21.41 -18.21
C SER A 148 11.36 22.30 -19.28
N LYS A 149 12.69 22.48 -19.21
CA LYS A 149 13.47 23.23 -20.21
C LYS A 149 13.56 22.52 -21.56
N TRP A 150 13.66 21.19 -21.57
CA TRP A 150 13.69 20.36 -22.79
C TRP A 150 12.31 20.17 -23.40
N ASN A 151 11.25 20.16 -22.59
CA ASN A 151 9.87 20.08 -23.09
C ASN A 151 9.42 21.31 -23.91
N LYS A 152 10.12 22.45 -23.83
CA LYS A 152 9.84 23.60 -24.70
C LYS A 152 10.31 23.41 -26.14
N GLU A 153 11.28 22.53 -26.39
CA GLU A 153 11.79 22.22 -27.74
C GLU A 153 11.06 21.05 -28.40
N VAL A 154 10.28 20.29 -27.63
CA VAL A 154 9.61 19.09 -28.11
C VAL A 154 8.10 19.27 -27.92
N GLU A 155 7.43 19.82 -28.93
CA GLU A 155 5.98 19.69 -29.09
C GLU A 155 5.63 18.21 -29.32
N PHE A 156 5.68 17.41 -28.26
CA PHE A 156 5.03 16.11 -28.24
C PHE A 156 3.52 16.35 -28.15
N ASN A 157 2.93 16.45 -29.33
CA ASN A 157 1.50 16.54 -29.61
C ASN A 157 0.59 15.87 -28.58
N SER A 158 -0.28 16.71 -28.01
CA SER A 158 -1.71 16.49 -27.77
C SER A 158 -2.18 15.32 -26.89
N LYS A 159 -2.92 15.70 -25.83
CA LYS A 159 -3.85 14.87 -25.04
C LYS A 159 -3.23 13.77 -24.16
N ARG A 160 -2.37 14.15 -23.21
CA ARG A 160 -2.37 13.46 -21.90
C ARG A 160 -3.07 14.36 -20.91
N LYS A 161 -4.30 13.99 -20.53
CA LYS A 161 -4.99 14.58 -19.37
C LYS A 161 -3.99 14.61 -18.22
N GLU A 162 -3.80 15.77 -17.62
CA GLU A 162 -2.95 15.98 -16.45
C GLU A 162 -3.52 15.22 -15.24
N THR A 163 -3.39 13.90 -15.24
CA THR A 163 -3.52 13.11 -14.02
C THR A 163 -2.16 13.11 -13.35
N LEU A 164 -2.08 13.57 -12.09
CA LEU A 164 -0.83 13.66 -11.31
C LEU A 164 -0.02 12.35 -11.29
N PHE A 165 -0.67 11.21 -11.56
CA PHE A 165 -0.08 9.87 -11.61
C PHE A 165 -0.25 9.27 -13.00
N ASP A 166 0.71 9.51 -13.89
CA ASP A 166 0.86 8.68 -15.08
C ASP A 166 1.64 7.39 -14.73
N ALA A 167 1.60 6.41 -15.64
CA ALA A 167 2.28 5.12 -15.42
C ALA A 167 3.79 5.30 -15.17
N GLY A 168 4.44 6.28 -15.82
CA GLY A 168 5.86 6.58 -15.62
C GLY A 168 6.17 7.08 -14.21
N THR A 169 5.32 7.95 -13.65
CA THR A 169 5.45 8.43 -12.27
C THR A 169 5.32 7.28 -11.28
N ILE A 170 4.33 6.39 -11.48
CA ILE A 170 4.12 5.21 -10.63
C ILE A 170 5.33 4.27 -10.69
N ILE A 171 5.82 3.95 -11.90
CA ILE A 171 7.03 3.12 -12.09
C ILE A 171 8.21 3.73 -11.32
N GLY A 172 8.45 5.03 -11.47
CA GLY A 172 9.54 5.69 -10.76
C GLY A 172 9.38 5.66 -9.23
N ILE A 173 8.15 5.78 -8.71
CA ILE A 173 7.87 5.66 -7.27
C ILE A 173 8.21 4.25 -6.78
N LEU A 174 7.76 3.22 -7.51
CA LEU A 174 8.02 1.82 -7.16
C LEU A 174 9.52 1.50 -7.16
N GLU A 175 10.26 1.96 -8.16
CA GLU A 175 11.72 1.78 -8.22
C GLU A 175 12.41 2.40 -7.00
N ARG A 176 12.08 3.66 -6.66
CA ARG A 176 12.68 4.34 -5.51
C ARG A 176 12.28 3.69 -4.18
N ALA A 177 11.05 3.17 -4.07
CA ALA A 177 10.64 2.38 -2.91
C ALA A 177 11.41 1.06 -2.78
N MET A 178 11.69 0.37 -3.90
CA MET A 178 12.55 -0.81 -3.90
C MET A 178 13.99 -0.47 -3.50
N ILE A 179 14.56 0.61 -4.03
CA ILE A 179 15.90 1.10 -3.63
C ILE A 179 15.94 1.36 -2.13
N LEU A 180 14.93 2.05 -1.58
CA LEU A 180 14.81 2.29 -0.15
C LEU A 180 14.81 0.98 0.63
N GLY A 181 13.99 0.00 0.22
CA GLY A 181 13.94 -1.32 0.85
C GLY A 181 15.29 -2.05 0.82
N PHE A 182 15.96 -2.08 -0.33
CA PHE A 182 17.27 -2.72 -0.48
C PHE A 182 18.34 -2.10 0.41
N VAL A 183 18.41 -0.76 0.45
CA VAL A 183 19.38 -0.05 1.31
C VAL A 183 19.12 -0.33 2.79
N LEU A 184 17.85 -0.28 3.22
CA LEU A 184 17.49 -0.53 4.63
C LEU A 184 17.72 -1.98 5.07
N LEU A 185 17.65 -2.93 4.14
CA LEU A 185 17.91 -4.35 4.39
C LEU A 185 19.39 -4.76 4.19
N ASP A 186 20.28 -3.82 3.91
CA ASP A 186 21.69 -4.10 3.56
C ASP A 186 21.89 -4.96 2.28
N LEU A 187 20.88 -5.01 1.41
CA LEU A 187 20.89 -5.78 0.15
C LEU A 187 21.26 -4.88 -1.04
N ASN A 188 22.45 -4.28 -1.00
CA ASN A 188 22.89 -3.33 -2.02
C ASN A 188 23.01 -3.98 -3.42
N GLU A 189 23.17 -5.30 -3.51
CA GLU A 189 23.16 -6.05 -4.76
C GLU A 189 21.79 -5.96 -5.48
N GLY A 190 20.70 -5.86 -4.70
CA GLY A 190 19.34 -5.70 -5.24
C GLY A 190 19.17 -4.42 -6.04
N ILE A 191 19.91 -3.37 -5.70
CA ILE A 191 19.96 -2.11 -6.44
C ILE A 191 20.56 -2.33 -7.83
N GLY A 192 21.63 -3.12 -7.91
CA GLY A 192 22.25 -3.52 -9.18
C GLY A 192 21.32 -4.37 -10.05
N PHE A 193 20.58 -5.31 -9.43
CA PHE A 193 19.56 -6.10 -10.14
C PHE A 193 18.44 -5.24 -10.70
N LEU A 194 17.94 -4.28 -9.91
CA LEU A 194 16.91 -3.33 -10.37
C LEU A 194 17.39 -2.51 -11.58
N LEU A 195 18.63 -2.05 -11.55
CA LEU A 195 19.23 -1.31 -12.65
C LEU A 195 19.38 -2.19 -13.91
N ALA A 196 19.84 -3.43 -13.75
CA ALA A 196 19.97 -4.38 -14.85
C ALA A 196 18.62 -4.73 -15.49
N ALA A 197 17.61 -5.02 -14.67
CA ALA A 197 16.25 -5.30 -15.14
C ALA A 197 15.68 -4.13 -15.95
N LYS A 198 15.87 -2.90 -15.47
CA LYS A 198 15.42 -1.69 -16.18
C LYS A 198 16.13 -1.49 -17.52
N SER A 199 17.43 -1.78 -17.58
CA SER A 199 18.19 -1.75 -18.83
C SER A 199 17.64 -2.76 -19.85
N ILE A 200 17.32 -3.99 -19.43
CA ILE A 200 16.78 -5.04 -20.32
C ILE A 200 15.45 -4.62 -20.97
N PHE A 201 14.49 -4.14 -20.16
CA PHE A 201 13.21 -3.67 -20.71
C PHE A 201 13.37 -2.50 -21.67
N ARG A 202 14.43 -1.72 -21.48
CA ARG A 202 14.72 -0.56 -22.29
C ARG A 202 15.45 -0.88 -23.60
N PHE A 203 16.27 -1.93 -23.65
CA PHE A 203 16.99 -2.33 -24.86
C PHE A 203 16.06 -2.64 -26.05
N GLY A 204 14.84 -3.16 -25.80
CA GLY A 204 13.85 -3.42 -26.85
C GLY A 204 13.16 -2.17 -27.42
N ASP A 205 13.00 -1.12 -26.60
CA ASP A 205 12.40 0.15 -27.03
C ASP A 205 13.43 1.04 -27.74
N LEU A 206 14.70 0.97 -27.32
CA LEU A 206 15.78 1.76 -27.92
C LEU A 206 16.21 1.27 -29.30
N THR A 207 16.11 -0.03 -29.57
CA THR A 207 16.39 -0.60 -30.92
C THR A 207 15.33 -0.21 -31.96
N ASN A 208 14.13 0.19 -31.51
CA ASN A 208 13.04 0.67 -32.38
C ASN A 208 12.93 2.21 -32.43
N ALA A 209 13.69 2.93 -31.61
CA ALA A 209 13.65 4.39 -31.54
C ALA A 209 14.51 5.01 -32.66
N LYS A 210 13.87 5.62 -33.66
CA LYS A 210 14.53 6.45 -34.68
C LYS A 210 15.09 7.77 -34.13
N ASP A 211 14.87 8.07 -32.85
CA ASP A 211 15.14 9.37 -32.25
C ASP A 211 16.12 9.24 -31.05
N THR A 212 17.38 9.61 -31.30
CA THR A 212 18.47 9.56 -30.31
C THR A 212 18.21 10.48 -29.12
N LYS A 213 17.54 11.61 -29.33
CA LYS A 213 17.23 12.60 -28.26
C LYS A 213 16.26 12.03 -27.23
N PHE A 214 15.24 11.28 -27.68
CA PHE A 214 14.30 10.62 -26.78
C PHE A 214 15.00 9.56 -25.92
N THR A 215 15.91 8.79 -26.54
CA THR A 215 16.73 7.78 -25.86
C THR A 215 17.57 8.38 -24.75
N GLU A 216 18.28 9.47 -25.02
CA GLU A 216 19.12 10.17 -24.04
C GLU A 216 18.27 10.77 -22.90
N TYR A 217 17.16 11.43 -23.24
CA TYR A 217 16.24 12.04 -22.27
C TYR A 217 15.76 11.03 -21.22
N VAL A 218 15.26 9.88 -21.68
CA VAL A 218 14.75 8.86 -20.76
C VAL A 218 15.92 8.29 -19.91
N LEU A 219 17.17 8.32 -20.41
CA LEU A 219 18.34 7.70 -19.75
C LEU A 219 18.77 8.58 -18.59
N ILE A 220 18.93 9.87 -18.89
CA ILE A 220 19.21 10.91 -17.89
C ILE A 220 18.11 10.92 -16.83
N GLY A 221 16.83 10.85 -17.23
CA GLY A 221 15.73 10.89 -16.27
C GLY A 221 15.69 9.67 -15.34
N THR A 222 16.03 8.50 -15.87
CA THR A 222 16.16 7.27 -15.07
C THR A 222 17.32 7.37 -14.09
N LEU A 223 18.51 7.77 -14.55
CA LEU A 223 19.70 7.90 -13.71
C LEU A 223 19.51 8.96 -12.62
N LEU A 224 18.89 10.10 -12.96
CA LEU A 224 18.58 11.16 -12.00
C LEU A 224 17.58 10.67 -10.93
N SER A 225 16.49 10.03 -11.34
CA SER A 225 15.51 9.45 -10.41
C SER A 225 16.14 8.43 -9.46
N PHE A 226 16.99 7.57 -10.01
CA PHE A 226 17.69 6.53 -9.27
C PHE A 226 18.68 7.11 -8.27
N GLY A 227 19.51 8.06 -8.70
CA GLY A 227 20.47 8.75 -7.85
C GLY A 227 19.81 9.51 -6.70
N LEU A 228 18.71 10.23 -6.97
CA LEU A 228 17.92 10.90 -5.92
C LEU A 228 17.28 9.91 -4.95
N GLY A 229 16.73 8.80 -5.45
CA GLY A 229 16.17 7.73 -4.62
C GLY A 229 17.22 7.10 -3.70
N MET A 230 18.39 6.81 -4.25
CA MET A 230 19.55 6.30 -3.52
C MET A 230 20.01 7.28 -2.45
N PHE A 231 20.11 8.57 -2.78
CA PHE A 231 20.47 9.62 -1.83
C PHE A 231 19.51 9.67 -0.63
N VAL A 232 18.20 9.65 -0.89
CA VAL A 232 17.19 9.63 0.19
C VAL A 232 17.32 8.36 1.04
N ALA A 233 17.51 7.20 0.41
CA ALA A 233 17.61 5.92 1.11
C ALA A 233 18.84 5.84 2.04
N PHE A 234 20.02 6.21 1.55
CA PHE A 234 21.23 6.25 2.38
C PHE A 234 21.16 7.33 3.45
N SER A 235 20.57 8.50 3.15
CA SER A 235 20.37 9.56 4.14
C SER A 235 19.46 9.09 5.28
N LEU A 236 18.34 8.43 4.95
CA LEU A 236 17.45 7.85 5.96
C LEU A 236 18.20 6.81 6.81
N LYS A 237 18.89 5.86 6.17
CA LYS A 237 19.64 4.82 6.87
C LYS A 237 20.65 5.42 7.85
N TYR A 238 21.42 6.41 7.40
CA TYR A 238 22.39 7.11 8.24
C TYR A 238 21.72 7.83 9.42
N LEU A 239 20.66 8.60 9.18
CA LEU A 239 19.93 9.30 10.24
C LEU A 239 19.31 8.34 11.28
N LEU A 240 18.86 7.16 10.85
CA LEU A 240 18.37 6.10 11.75
C LEU A 240 19.48 5.50 12.64
N THR A 241 20.76 5.66 12.30
CA THR A 241 21.88 5.24 13.18
C THR A 241 22.24 6.28 14.24
N ILE A 242 21.88 7.55 14.01
CA ILE A 242 22.17 8.66 14.94
C ILE A 242 21.09 8.77 16.03
N ILE A 243 19.87 8.28 15.76
CA ILE A 243 18.69 8.40 16.64
C ILE A 243 18.22 7.04 17.14
#